data_AF-A0AAV5M762-F1
#
_entry.id   AF-A0AAV5M762-F1
#
_cell.length_a   1.000
_cell.length_b   1.000
_cell.length_c   1.000
_cell.angle_alpha   90.00
_cell.angle_beta   90.00
_cell.angle_gamma   90.00
#
_symmetry.space_group_name_H-M   'P 1'
#
loop_
_entity.id
_entity.type
_entity.pdbx_description
1 polymer ?
#
loop_
_entity_poly.entity_id
_entity_poly.type
_entity_poly.pdbx_seq_one_letter_code
_entity_poly.pdbx_strand_id
1 'polypeptide(L)'
;MGKWNNGIWKWNIQWRRNLYSWEKPQEAELLNQIQDITIERGKKDLWEWKHNKDGRYTTKSAYKALSDGNGVEQPGRWWGIITVQDKDCRKVFEQHPNAAKMTTAKIGWECIWFTVTWTIWLARNEKIFKQKEVDRRKLLEMVQLRAFNLIKGKRGGCYFSLSDWIQYPAGCLKFNCASKRKDKGQAANSVKSPV
;
A
#
# COMPACT_ATOMS: atom_id res chain seq x y z
N MET A 1 -27.93 2.94 19.91
CA MET A 1 -26.97 2.50 20.94
C MET A 1 -27.76 2.06 22.16
N GLY A 2 -27.25 1.08 22.90
CA GLY A 2 -27.96 0.23 23.86
C GLY A 2 -28.60 0.87 25.09
N LYS A 3 -29.10 0.01 25.98
CA LYS A 3 -29.65 0.40 27.28
C LYS A 3 -29.15 -0.53 28.38
N TRP A 4 -28.98 0.02 29.57
CA TRP A 4 -28.72 -0.79 30.76
C TRP A 4 -29.99 -1.50 31.20
N ASN A 5 -29.88 -2.79 31.51
CA ASN A 5 -30.95 -3.59 32.09
C ASN A 5 -30.35 -4.45 33.20
N ASN A 6 -30.80 -4.24 34.46
CA ASN A 6 -30.31 -4.94 35.65
C ASN A 6 -28.78 -4.97 35.81
N GLY A 7 -28.12 -3.84 35.54
CA GLY A 7 -26.65 -3.74 35.65
C GLY A 7 -25.88 -4.35 34.48
N ILE A 8 -26.56 -4.92 33.48
CA ILE A 8 -25.95 -5.47 32.26
C ILE A 8 -26.25 -4.52 31.09
N TRP A 9 -25.24 -4.24 30.26
CA TRP A 9 -25.44 -3.47 29.04
C TRP A 9 -26.10 -4.33 27.96
N LYS A 10 -27.22 -3.88 27.41
CA LYS A 10 -27.89 -4.52 26.27
C LYS A 10 -27.73 -3.67 25.02
N TRP A 11 -27.05 -4.21 24.00
CA TRP A 11 -26.89 -3.56 22.71
C TRP A 11 -28.25 -3.34 22.01
N ASN A 12 -28.43 -2.14 21.45
CA ASN A 12 -29.54 -1.78 20.57
C ASN A 12 -28.99 -0.87 19.48
N ILE A 13 -28.41 -1.46 18.44
CA ILE A 13 -27.81 -0.73 17.33
C ILE A 13 -28.91 -0.29 16.38
N GLN A 14 -28.90 0.99 16.03
CA GLN A 14 -29.85 1.59 15.11
C GLN A 14 -29.05 2.13 13.93
N TRP A 15 -29.40 1.70 12.73
CA TRP A 15 -28.68 2.06 11.52
C TRP A 15 -29.26 3.33 10.91
N ARG A 16 -28.41 4.17 10.30
CA ARG A 16 -28.84 5.43 9.66
C ARG A 16 -29.80 5.21 8.48
N ARG A 17 -29.72 4.04 7.85
CA ARG A 17 -30.58 3.58 6.76
C ARG A 17 -30.94 2.11 6.97
N ASN A 18 -31.98 1.65 6.29
CA ASN A 18 -32.28 0.23 6.21
C ASN A 18 -31.09 -0.53 5.61
N LEU A 19 -30.76 -1.65 6.22
CA LEU A 19 -29.73 -2.56 5.74
C LEU A 19 -30.26 -3.35 4.54
N TYR A 20 -29.40 -3.53 3.54
CA TYR A 20 -29.69 -4.43 2.43
C TYR A 20 -29.60 -5.89 2.87
N SER A 21 -30.23 -6.81 2.13
CA SER A 21 -30.24 -8.23 2.46
C SER A 21 -28.82 -8.83 2.59
N TRP A 22 -27.86 -8.34 1.80
CA TRP A 22 -26.46 -8.79 1.88
C TRP A 22 -25.65 -8.18 3.03
N GLU A 23 -26.15 -7.14 3.70
CA GLU A 23 -25.51 -6.55 4.90
C GLU A 23 -25.99 -7.24 6.19
N LYS A 24 -27.12 -7.96 6.13
CA LYS A 24 -27.67 -8.70 7.28
C LYS A 24 -26.73 -9.74 7.89
N PRO A 25 -25.97 -10.53 7.11
CA PRO A 25 -24.96 -11.42 7.68
C PRO A 25 -23.85 -10.66 8.44
N GLN A 26 -23.41 -9.51 7.93
CA GLN A 26 -22.39 -8.68 8.58
C GLN A 26 -22.90 -8.05 9.88
N GLU A 27 -24.17 -7.62 9.90
CA GLU A 27 -24.83 -7.17 11.13
C GLU A 27 -24.87 -8.27 12.18
N ALA A 28 -25.29 -9.49 11.81
CA ALA A 28 -25.36 -10.61 12.74
C ALA A 28 -23.98 -10.98 13.30
N GLU A 29 -22.95 -10.98 12.45
CA GLU A 29 -21.58 -11.23 12.88
C GLU A 29 -21.06 -10.14 13.83
N LEU A 30 -21.33 -8.87 13.53
CA LEU A 30 -20.99 -7.77 14.43
C LEU A 30 -21.68 -7.92 15.79
N LEU A 31 -22.98 -8.22 15.80
CA LEU A 31 -23.74 -8.39 17.03
C LEU A 31 -23.19 -9.54 17.88
N ASN A 32 -22.84 -10.66 17.25
CA ASN A 32 -22.18 -11.79 17.93
C ASN A 32 -20.82 -11.41 18.51
N GLN A 33 -20.03 -10.57 17.84
CA GLN A 33 -18.73 -10.14 18.37
C GLN A 33 -18.85 -9.20 19.57
N ILE A 34 -19.88 -8.35 19.59
CA ILE A 34 -20.04 -7.34 20.64
C ILE A 34 -20.91 -7.81 21.81
N GLN A 35 -21.73 -8.86 21.65
CA GLN A 35 -22.67 -9.29 22.69
C GLN A 35 -21.98 -9.62 24.02
N ASP A 36 -20.76 -10.17 23.95
CA ASP A 36 -19.98 -10.60 25.12
C ASP A 36 -19.11 -9.46 25.70
N ILE A 37 -19.11 -8.28 25.06
CA ILE A 37 -18.37 -7.12 25.56
C ILE A 37 -19.09 -6.56 26.78
N THR A 38 -18.45 -6.69 27.94
CA THR A 38 -18.93 -6.10 29.19
C THR A 38 -18.54 -4.63 29.24
N ILE A 39 -19.52 -3.75 29.17
CA ILE A 39 -19.33 -2.33 29.46
C ILE A 39 -19.33 -2.15 30.97
N GLU A 40 -18.35 -1.43 31.50
CA GLU A 40 -18.28 -1.13 32.93
C GLU A 40 -18.93 0.23 33.24
N ARG A 41 -19.87 0.25 34.18
CA ARG A 41 -20.54 1.50 34.56
C ARG A 41 -19.60 2.35 35.42
N GLY A 42 -19.37 3.59 34.99
CA GLY A 42 -18.61 4.58 35.77
C GLY A 42 -17.10 4.56 35.57
N LYS A 43 -16.56 3.63 34.77
CA LYS A 43 -15.20 3.77 34.23
C LYS A 43 -15.23 4.66 32.99
N LYS A 44 -14.30 5.60 32.92
CA LYS A 44 -14.10 6.43 31.73
C LYS A 44 -13.38 5.60 30.66
N ASP A 45 -13.86 5.63 29.43
CA ASP A 45 -13.19 4.99 28.31
C ASP A 45 -11.78 5.57 28.12
N LEU A 46 -10.81 4.69 27.93
CA LEU A 46 -9.43 5.04 27.60
C LEU A 46 -9.07 4.45 26.25
N TRP A 47 -8.46 5.27 25.40
CA TRP A 47 -7.89 4.80 24.14
C TRP A 47 -6.48 4.29 24.42
N GLU A 48 -6.29 2.98 24.28
CA GLU A 48 -4.98 2.35 24.47
C GLU A 48 -4.41 1.87 23.12
N TRP A 49 -3.19 2.30 22.83
CA TRP A 49 -2.43 1.85 21.67
C TRP A 49 -1.65 0.57 21.98
N LYS A 50 -2.17 -0.56 21.51
CA LYS A 50 -1.63 -1.91 21.77
C LYS A 50 -0.20 -2.15 21.30
N HIS A 51 0.35 -1.31 20.43
CA HIS A 51 1.71 -1.46 19.91
C HIS A 51 2.73 -0.55 20.60
N ASN A 52 2.39 -0.07 21.81
CA ASN A 52 3.33 0.59 22.69
C ASN A 52 3.06 0.19 24.15
N LYS A 53 4.13 -0.10 24.92
CA LYS A 53 4.01 -0.63 26.29
C LYS A 53 3.40 0.36 27.27
N ASP A 54 3.43 1.65 26.96
CA ASP A 54 2.84 2.73 27.76
C ASP A 54 1.38 3.03 27.35
N GLY A 55 0.81 2.24 26.43
CA GLY A 55 -0.54 2.42 25.92
C GLY A 55 -0.74 3.67 25.06
N ARG A 56 0.31 4.45 24.77
CA ARG A 56 0.19 5.71 24.02
C ARG A 56 0.49 5.52 22.54
N TYR A 57 -0.37 6.16 21.74
CA TYR A 57 -0.14 6.30 20.32
C TYR A 57 1.04 7.24 20.07
N THR A 58 1.96 6.80 19.21
CA THR A 58 2.95 7.68 18.60
C THR A 58 3.05 7.33 17.13
N THR A 59 3.41 8.31 16.30
CA THR A 59 3.71 8.08 14.89
C THR A 59 4.76 6.97 14.74
N LYS A 60 5.80 6.95 15.59
CA LYS A 60 6.87 5.94 15.55
C LYS A 60 6.36 4.51 15.81
N SER A 61 5.56 4.31 16.85
CA SER A 61 5.00 2.98 17.16
C SER A 61 3.98 2.52 16.13
N ALA A 62 3.23 3.45 15.52
CA ALA A 62 2.34 3.16 14.41
C ALA A 62 3.09 2.69 13.14
N TYR A 63 4.11 3.42 12.70
CA TYR A 63 4.92 3.01 11.56
C TYR A 63 5.64 1.69 11.81
N LYS A 64 6.12 1.44 13.04
CA LYS A 64 6.73 0.16 13.42
C LYS A 64 5.73 -1.00 13.28
N ALA A 65 4.53 -0.86 13.83
CA ALA A 65 3.49 -1.87 13.71
C ALA A 65 3.09 -2.15 12.25
N LEU A 66 3.02 -1.10 11.42
CA LEU A 66 2.73 -1.23 9.98
C LEU A 66 3.88 -1.86 9.19
N SER A 67 5.13 -1.70 9.66
CA SER A 67 6.31 -2.31 9.03
C SER A 67 6.42 -3.80 9.35
N ASP A 68 6.12 -4.16 10.60
CA ASP A 68 6.27 -5.50 11.17
C ASP A 68 5.13 -6.48 10.79
N GLY A 69 4.04 -5.98 10.19
CA GLY A 69 2.90 -6.79 9.74
C GLY A 69 3.24 -7.70 8.55
N ASN A 70 3.52 -8.97 8.83
CA ASN A 70 3.51 -10.03 7.83
C ASN A 70 2.08 -10.35 7.40
N GLY A 71 1.75 -10.10 6.12
CA GLY A 71 0.68 -10.84 5.42
C GLY A 71 -0.54 -10.06 4.91
N VAL A 72 -0.70 -8.77 5.22
CA VAL A 72 -1.73 -7.98 4.52
C VAL A 72 -1.05 -7.25 3.37
N GLU A 73 -1.42 -7.58 2.14
CA GLU A 73 -1.11 -6.79 0.95
C GLU A 73 -1.71 -5.38 1.12
N GLN A 74 -1.00 -4.50 1.81
CA GLN A 74 -1.39 -3.12 1.95
C GLN A 74 -1.01 -2.36 0.68
N PRO A 75 -1.94 -1.63 0.04
CA PRO A 75 -1.61 -0.83 -1.12
C PRO A 75 -0.65 0.29 -0.70
N GLY A 76 0.63 0.15 -1.07
CA GLY A 76 1.71 1.03 -0.62
C GLY A 76 2.99 0.30 -0.23
N ARG A 77 2.88 -0.92 0.31
CA ARG A 77 4.04 -1.71 0.76
C ARG A 77 4.96 -2.11 -0.39
N TRP A 78 4.38 -2.42 -1.56
CA TRP A 78 5.13 -2.71 -2.80
C TRP A 78 6.13 -1.59 -3.13
N TRP A 79 5.77 -0.32 -2.87
CA TRP A 79 6.58 0.84 -3.22
C TRP A 79 7.46 1.38 -2.08
N GLY A 80 7.47 0.72 -0.91
CA GLY A 80 8.22 1.18 0.25
C GLY A 80 7.67 2.46 0.89
N ILE A 81 6.40 2.79 0.66
CA ILE A 81 5.70 3.87 1.37
C ILE A 81 4.63 3.24 2.25
N ILE A 82 4.71 3.54 3.54
CA ILE A 82 3.65 3.25 4.50
C ILE A 82 2.77 4.49 4.53
N THR A 83 1.59 4.42 3.91
CA THR A 83 0.57 5.49 3.99
C THR A 83 -0.67 4.98 4.69
N VAL A 84 -1.32 5.86 5.45
CA VAL A 84 -2.70 5.64 5.90
C VAL A 84 -3.60 5.97 4.71
N GLN A 85 -4.31 4.98 4.17
CA GLN A 85 -5.23 5.20 3.06
C GLN A 85 -6.59 5.67 3.58
N ASP A 86 -7.16 6.65 2.88
CA ASP A 86 -8.57 7.02 3.09
C ASP A 86 -9.48 5.88 2.59
N LYS A 87 -10.66 5.75 3.18
CA LYS A 87 -11.68 4.79 2.71
C LYS A 87 -12.26 5.18 1.36
N ASP A 88 -12.14 6.46 1.00
CA ASP A 88 -12.57 6.99 -0.29
C ASP A 88 -11.45 6.87 -1.35
N CYS A 89 -11.67 6.01 -2.34
CA CYS A 89 -10.76 5.79 -3.46
C CYS A 89 -10.40 7.07 -4.22
N ARG A 90 -11.31 8.05 -4.29
CA ARG A 90 -11.05 9.33 -4.95
C ARG A 90 -10.01 10.13 -4.18
N LYS A 91 -10.13 10.17 -2.85
CA LYS A 91 -9.15 10.84 -1.98
C LYS A 91 -7.80 10.14 -2.02
N VAL A 92 -7.78 8.80 -2.04
CA VAL A 92 -6.54 8.03 -2.23
C VAL A 92 -5.86 8.39 -3.55
N PHE A 93 -6.63 8.51 -4.63
CA PHE A 93 -6.12 8.92 -5.94
C PHE A 93 -5.57 10.35 -5.94
N GLU A 94 -6.27 11.30 -5.32
CA GLU A 94 -5.87 12.71 -5.21
C GLU A 94 -4.66 12.92 -4.30
N GLN A 95 -4.46 12.07 -3.28
CA GLN A 95 -3.31 12.12 -2.39
C GLN A 95 -2.03 11.58 -3.04
N HIS A 96 -2.15 10.69 -4.02
CA HIS A 96 -1.02 9.96 -4.60
C HIS A 96 0.08 10.87 -5.22
N PRO A 97 -0.24 11.93 -5.99
CA PRO A 97 0.78 12.85 -6.52
C PRO A 97 1.55 13.60 -5.42
N ASN A 98 0.96 13.80 -4.24
CA ASN A 98 1.61 14.49 -3.14
C ASN A 98 2.61 13.59 -2.41
N ALA A 99 2.36 12.28 -2.34
CA ALA A 99 3.33 11.31 -1.81
C ALA A 99 4.64 11.32 -2.62
N ALA A 100 4.56 11.52 -3.95
CA ALA A 100 5.72 11.61 -4.83
C ALA A 100 6.67 12.78 -4.50
N LYS A 101 6.13 13.91 -4.02
CA LYS A 101 6.88 15.13 -3.70
C LYS A 101 7.84 14.96 -2.53
N MET A 102 7.60 13.97 -1.67
CA MET A 102 8.38 13.73 -0.45
C MET A 102 9.54 12.74 -0.65
N THR A 103 9.79 12.26 -1.88
CA THR A 103 10.77 11.21 -2.15
C THR A 103 11.85 11.65 -3.13
N THR A 104 13.08 11.14 -2.94
CA THR A 104 14.18 11.26 -3.92
C THR A 104 13.89 10.52 -5.25
N ALA A 105 12.80 9.75 -5.29
CA ALA A 105 12.35 8.97 -6.44
C ALA A 105 11.20 9.64 -7.23
N LYS A 106 10.93 10.93 -7.02
CA LYS A 106 9.81 11.69 -7.61
C LYS A 106 9.48 11.35 -9.07
N ILE A 107 10.47 11.36 -9.96
CA ILE A 107 10.27 11.07 -11.40
C ILE A 107 9.69 9.66 -11.63
N GLY A 108 10.17 8.68 -10.86
CA GLY A 108 9.69 7.30 -10.99
C GLY A 108 8.26 7.16 -10.45
N TRP A 109 7.96 7.86 -9.37
CA TRP A 109 6.60 7.95 -8.83
C TRP A 109 5.60 8.60 -9.78
N GLU A 110 5.97 9.69 -10.43
CA GLU A 110 5.13 10.32 -11.46
C GLU A 110 4.88 9.38 -12.64
N CYS A 111 5.89 8.61 -13.06
CA CYS A 111 5.74 7.60 -14.10
C CYS A 111 4.73 6.52 -13.71
N ILE A 112 4.82 6.01 -12.48
CA ILE A 112 3.87 5.01 -11.96
C ILE A 112 2.46 5.57 -11.98
N TRP A 113 2.23 6.73 -11.36
CA TRP A 113 0.89 7.33 -11.30
C TRP A 113 0.29 7.54 -12.68
N PHE A 114 1.09 8.04 -13.62
CA PHE A 114 0.68 8.22 -15.01
C PHE A 114 0.28 6.88 -15.65
N THR A 115 1.11 5.84 -15.50
CA THR A 115 0.84 4.52 -16.09
C THR A 115 -0.39 3.83 -15.49
N VAL A 116 -0.62 3.96 -14.17
CA VAL A 116 -1.82 3.46 -13.50
C VAL A 116 -3.06 4.15 -14.08
N THR A 117 -3.07 5.48 -14.07
CA THR A 117 -4.21 6.30 -14.51
C THR A 117 -4.53 6.05 -15.98
N TRP A 118 -3.51 6.08 -16.84
CA TRP A 118 -3.64 5.83 -18.27
C TRP A 118 -4.17 4.43 -18.56
N THR A 119 -3.66 3.42 -17.85
CA THR A 119 -4.05 2.01 -18.06
C THR A 119 -5.48 1.76 -17.61
N ILE A 120 -5.89 2.32 -16.47
CA ILE A 120 -7.28 2.25 -16.00
C ILE A 120 -8.21 2.98 -16.98
N TRP A 121 -7.82 4.16 -17.46
CA TRP A 121 -8.61 4.92 -18.42
C TRP A 121 -8.80 4.13 -19.73
N LEU A 122 -7.73 3.55 -20.28
CA LEU A 122 -7.81 2.70 -21.47
C LEU A 122 -8.71 1.48 -21.23
N ALA A 123 -8.52 0.75 -20.13
CA ALA A 123 -9.32 -0.44 -19.83
C ALA A 123 -10.81 -0.10 -19.65
N ARG A 124 -11.12 1.03 -19.00
CA ARG A 124 -12.48 1.55 -18.89
C ARG A 124 -13.08 1.84 -20.27
N ASN A 125 -12.33 2.51 -21.15
CA ASN A 125 -12.80 2.83 -22.49
C ASN A 125 -13.02 1.57 -23.34
N GLU A 126 -12.11 0.60 -23.29
CA GLU A 126 -12.32 -0.68 -23.97
C GLU A 126 -13.55 -1.41 -23.44
N LYS A 127 -13.78 -1.38 -22.13
CA LYS A 127 -14.98 -1.97 -21.53
C LYS A 127 -16.27 -1.30 -21.98
N ILE A 128 -16.31 0.04 -22.00
CA ILE A 128 -17.50 0.81 -22.34
C ILE A 128 -17.80 0.73 -23.84
N PHE A 129 -16.80 0.96 -24.69
CA PHE A 129 -17.00 1.12 -26.13
C PHE A 129 -16.88 -0.20 -26.91
N LYS A 130 -16.18 -1.20 -26.37
CA LYS A 130 -15.94 -2.48 -27.05
C LYS A 130 -16.49 -3.69 -26.28
N GLN A 131 -17.19 -3.47 -25.17
CA GLN A 131 -17.75 -4.51 -24.29
C GLN A 131 -16.74 -5.58 -23.86
N LYS A 132 -15.46 -5.21 -23.81
CA LYS A 132 -14.38 -6.13 -23.46
C LYS A 132 -14.35 -6.36 -21.95
N GLU A 133 -14.19 -7.62 -21.54
CA GLU A 133 -13.96 -7.93 -20.13
C GLU A 133 -12.59 -7.42 -19.66
N VAL A 134 -12.57 -6.86 -18.46
CA VAL A 134 -11.34 -6.35 -17.83
C VAL A 134 -10.92 -7.32 -16.73
N ASP A 135 -9.92 -8.13 -17.03
CA ASP A 135 -9.26 -8.96 -16.02
C ASP A 135 -8.32 -8.10 -15.17
N ARG A 136 -8.53 -8.13 -13.85
CA ARG A 136 -7.77 -7.32 -12.90
C ARG A 136 -6.29 -7.70 -12.82
N ARG A 137 -5.94 -8.98 -12.97
CA ARG A 137 -4.54 -9.43 -12.92
C ARG A 137 -3.79 -8.97 -14.17
N LYS A 138 -4.39 -9.17 -15.34
CA LYS A 138 -3.83 -8.65 -16.61
C LYS A 138 -3.70 -7.13 -16.57
N LEU A 139 -4.65 -6.42 -15.96
CA LEU A 139 -4.57 -4.97 -15.79
C LEU A 139 -3.37 -4.58 -14.92
N LEU A 140 -3.15 -5.28 -13.81
CA LEU A 140 -2.01 -5.04 -12.92
C LEU A 140 -0.67 -5.31 -13.62
N GLU A 141 -0.56 -6.43 -14.33
CA GLU A 141 0.62 -6.78 -15.13
C GLU A 141 0.92 -5.71 -16.19
N MET A 142 -0.12 -5.20 -16.89
CA MET A 142 0.04 -4.11 -17.84
C MET A 142 0.53 -2.81 -17.20
N VAL A 143 0.01 -2.46 -16.01
CA VAL A 143 0.50 -1.31 -15.24
C VAL A 143 1.97 -1.50 -14.88
N GLN A 144 2.35 -2.67 -14.36
CA GLN A 144 3.72 -3.01 -13.99
C GLN A 144 4.68 -2.89 -15.18
N LEU A 145 4.32 -3.46 -16.32
CA LEU A 145 5.12 -3.45 -17.54
C LEU A 145 5.26 -2.03 -18.13
N ARG A 146 4.17 -1.26 -18.18
CA ARG A 146 4.19 0.12 -18.68
C ARG A 146 5.02 1.03 -17.78
N ALA A 147 4.89 0.90 -16.46
CA ALA A 147 5.69 1.64 -15.50
C ALA A 147 7.18 1.33 -15.68
N PHE A 148 7.54 0.05 -15.79
CA PHE A 148 8.90 -0.41 -16.03
C PHE A 148 9.51 0.20 -17.30
N ASN A 149 8.80 0.08 -18.43
CA ASN A 149 9.26 0.60 -19.72
C ASN A 149 9.41 2.13 -19.70
N LEU A 150 8.44 2.83 -19.10
CA LEU A 150 8.48 4.29 -19.01
C LEU A 150 9.64 4.78 -18.14
N ILE A 151 9.90 4.12 -17.01
CA ILE A 151 11.01 4.47 -16.11
C ILE A 151 12.36 4.19 -16.79
N LYS A 152 12.52 3.03 -17.45
CA LYS A 152 13.75 2.72 -18.20
C LYS A 152 14.02 3.75 -19.31
N GLY A 153 12.99 4.10 -20.07
CA GLY A 153 13.09 5.09 -21.14
C GLY A 153 13.44 6.49 -20.62
N LYS A 154 12.89 6.91 -19.48
CA LYS A 154 13.15 8.24 -18.91
C LYS A 154 14.49 8.37 -18.19
N ARG A 155 14.98 7.30 -17.56
CA ARG A 155 16.15 7.39 -16.67
C ARG A 155 17.48 7.02 -17.31
N GLY A 156 17.50 6.31 -18.44
CA GLY A 156 18.71 5.95 -19.19
C GLY A 156 19.73 5.12 -18.39
N GLY A 157 20.05 3.90 -18.82
CA GLY A 157 21.12 3.11 -18.17
C GLY A 157 20.77 2.55 -16.79
N CYS A 158 19.49 2.30 -16.50
CA CYS A 158 19.08 1.64 -15.26
C CYS A 158 19.30 0.12 -15.33
N TYR A 159 20.13 -0.40 -14.44
CA TYR A 159 20.48 -1.82 -14.37
C TYR A 159 19.55 -2.58 -13.42
N PHE A 160 18.29 -2.78 -13.82
CA PHE A 160 17.40 -3.76 -13.19
C PHE A 160 16.48 -4.39 -14.25
N SER A 161 16.15 -5.67 -14.05
CA SER A 161 15.27 -6.46 -14.90
C SER A 161 13.79 -6.19 -14.57
N LEU A 162 12.88 -6.68 -15.42
CA LEU A 162 11.45 -6.67 -15.10
C LEU A 162 11.15 -7.51 -13.85
N SER A 163 11.90 -8.59 -13.63
CA SER A 163 11.76 -9.43 -12.44
C SER A 163 12.16 -8.67 -11.17
N ASP A 164 13.30 -7.98 -11.19
CA ASP A 164 13.74 -7.11 -10.08
C ASP A 164 12.71 -6.02 -9.78
N TRP A 165 12.12 -5.44 -10.82
CA TRP A 165 11.07 -4.44 -10.70
C TRP A 165 9.81 -4.99 -10.03
N ILE A 166 9.35 -6.16 -10.44
CA ILE A 166 8.14 -6.76 -9.87
C ILE A 166 8.38 -7.13 -8.41
N GLN A 167 9.54 -7.69 -8.10
CA GLN A 167 9.87 -8.18 -6.76
C GLN A 167 10.25 -7.05 -5.78
N TYR A 168 10.93 -6.00 -6.26
CA TYR A 168 11.54 -4.95 -5.44
C TYR A 168 11.48 -3.54 -6.08
N PRO A 169 10.30 -3.01 -6.48
CA PRO A 169 10.23 -1.76 -7.25
C PRO A 169 10.72 -0.55 -6.46
N ALA A 170 10.55 -0.54 -5.13
CA ALA A 170 11.02 0.53 -4.26
C ALA A 170 12.55 0.70 -4.33
N GLY A 171 13.28 -0.42 -4.44
CA GLY A 171 14.72 -0.43 -4.66
C GLY A 171 15.06 0.13 -6.03
N CYS A 172 14.41 -0.39 -7.08
CA CYS A 172 14.57 0.06 -8.47
C CYS A 172 14.34 1.57 -8.65
N LEU A 173 13.38 2.15 -7.91
CA LEU A 173 13.08 3.58 -7.91
C LEU A 173 14.17 4.45 -7.26
N LYS A 174 14.93 3.90 -6.31
CA LYS A 174 16.02 4.59 -5.59
C LYS A 174 17.36 4.51 -6.31
N PHE A 175 17.57 3.54 -7.19
CA PHE A 175 18.80 3.46 -7.98
C PHE A 175 18.91 4.65 -8.93
N ASN A 176 20.00 5.41 -8.77
CA ASN A 176 20.35 6.49 -9.67
C ASN A 176 21.10 5.91 -10.87
N CYS A 177 20.58 6.09 -12.07
CA CYS A 177 21.09 5.45 -13.28
C CYS A 177 22.39 6.10 -13.80
N ALA A 178 22.94 7.06 -13.05
CA ALA A 178 24.21 7.75 -13.31
C ALA A 178 25.41 7.23 -12.49
N SER A 179 25.32 6.08 -11.81
CA SER A 179 26.53 5.48 -11.22
C SER A 179 27.32 4.71 -12.28
N LYS A 180 28.28 5.39 -12.93
CA LYS A 180 29.36 4.71 -13.64
C LYS A 180 30.02 3.75 -12.64
N ARG A 181 29.90 2.42 -12.84
CA ARG A 181 30.80 1.47 -12.20
C ARG A 181 32.21 1.88 -12.58
N LYS A 182 33.01 2.36 -11.63
CA LYS A 182 34.46 2.32 -11.76
C LYS A 182 34.82 0.84 -11.68
N ASP A 183 34.92 0.17 -12.82
CA ASP A 183 35.61 -1.10 -12.90
C ASP A 183 37.05 -0.84 -12.46
N LYS A 184 37.39 -1.27 -11.24
CA LYS A 184 38.78 -1.46 -10.87
C LYS A 184 39.24 -2.68 -11.66
N GLY A 185 39.86 -2.44 -12.80
CA GLY A 185 40.61 -3.46 -13.53
C GLY A 185 41.54 -4.17 -12.57
N GLN A 186 41.40 -5.48 -12.47
CA GLN A 186 42.43 -6.35 -11.91
C GLN A 186 43.66 -6.17 -12.79
N ALA A 187 44.66 -5.47 -12.25
CA ALA A 187 45.99 -5.50 -12.82
C ALA A 187 46.51 -6.94 -12.74
N ALA A 188 46.74 -7.54 -13.91
CA ALA A 188 47.44 -8.79 -14.04
C ALA A 188 48.84 -8.65 -13.41
N ASN A 189 49.10 -9.40 -12.34
CA ASN A 189 50.46 -9.59 -11.84
C ASN A 189 51.21 -10.42 -12.87
N SER A 190 52.04 -9.75 -13.68
CA SER A 190 53.08 -10.40 -14.48
C SER A 190 54.17 -10.88 -13.53
N VAL A 191 54.28 -12.20 -13.41
CA VAL A 191 55.40 -12.90 -12.76
C VAL A 191 56.64 -12.66 -13.61
N LYS A 192 57.62 -11.90 -13.09
CA LYS A 192 58.98 -11.93 -13.61
C LYS A 192 59.72 -13.09 -12.95
N SER A 193 60.14 -14.06 -13.76
CA SER A 193 61.16 -15.05 -13.35
C SER A 193 62.55 -14.41 -13.42
N PRO A 194 63.49 -14.79 -12.53
CA PRO A 194 64.83 -14.21 -12.49
C PRO A 194 65.78 -14.96 -13.43
N VAL A 195 66.54 -14.19 -14.22
CA VAL A 195 67.95 -14.45 -14.55
C VAL A 195 68.67 -13.10 -14.51
#